data_AF-A0A5D4XUJ6-F1
#
_entry.id   AF-A0A5D4XUJ6-F1
#
_cell.length_a   1.000
_cell.length_b   1.000
_cell.length_c   1.000
_cell.angle_alpha   90.00
_cell.angle_beta   90.00
_cell.angle_gamma   90.00
#
_symmetry.space_group_name_H-M   'P 1'
#
loop_
_entity.id
_entity.type
_entity.pdbx_description
1 polymer ?
#
loop_
_entity_poly.entity_id
_entity_poly.type
_entity_poly.pdbx_seq_one_letter_code
_entity_poly.pdbx_strand_id
1 'polypeptide(L)'
;MTLRIIRVGSWLYGGSVDTPVDIVALDYDYWYKLGEADCALEPGETPEPLGQGGFLYYARFRHALETSEPTWPDSPGYSTIAQAVAHAESKVTGGIVWQDAVAA
;
A
#
# COMPACT_ATOMS: atom_id res chain seq x y z
N MET A 1 4.81 1.24 14.98
CA MET A 1 4.34 1.14 13.59
C MET A 1 5.35 1.91 12.77
N THR A 2 5.87 1.33 11.70
CA THR A 2 6.84 2.02 10.85
C THR A 2 6.42 1.90 9.41
N LEU A 3 5.80 2.97 8.91
CA LEU A 3 5.57 3.16 7.49
C LEU A 3 6.89 3.22 6.71
N ARG A 4 7.04 2.37 5.70
CA ARG A 4 8.18 2.42 4.76
C ARG A 4 7.67 2.49 3.33
N ILE A 5 8.01 3.54 2.60
CA ILE A 5 7.78 3.63 1.16
C ILE A 5 8.84 2.76 0.47
N ILE A 6 8.39 1.73 -0.26
CA ILE A 6 9.23 0.72 -0.91
C ILE A 6 9.39 1.00 -2.40
N ARG A 7 8.33 1.53 -3.02
CA ARG A 7 8.34 1.84 -4.45
C ARG A 7 7.47 3.05 -4.71
N VAL A 8 7.92 3.93 -5.59
CA VAL A 8 7.16 5.09 -6.05
C VAL A 8 6.95 4.96 -7.55
N GLY A 9 5.79 5.37 -8.03
CA GLY A 9 5.49 5.53 -9.44
C GLY A 9 4.57 6.72 -9.67
N SER A 10 4.24 6.95 -10.93
CA SER A 10 3.22 7.92 -11.31
C SER A 10 2.32 7.37 -12.41
N TRP A 11 1.11 7.91 -12.50
CA TRP A 11 0.09 7.51 -13.47
C TRP A 11 -0.75 8.73 -13.87
N LEU A 12 -1.45 8.62 -15.00
CA LEU A 12 -2.28 9.72 -15.51
C LEU A 12 -3.73 9.57 -15.05
N TYR A 13 -4.13 10.33 -14.04
CA TYR A 13 -5.53 10.45 -13.66
C TYR A 13 -6.33 11.12 -14.78
N GLY A 14 -7.43 10.49 -15.19
CA GLY A 14 -8.23 10.95 -16.33
C GLY A 14 -7.46 11.02 -17.66
N GLY A 15 -6.30 10.34 -17.75
CA GLY A 15 -5.43 10.35 -18.92
C GLY A 15 -4.61 11.64 -19.12
N SER A 16 -4.61 12.58 -18.16
CA SER A 16 -3.96 13.88 -18.34
C SER A 16 -3.24 14.44 -17.10
N VAL A 17 -3.62 14.03 -15.89
CA VAL A 17 -3.04 14.57 -14.65
C VAL A 17 -2.04 13.58 -14.08
N ASP A 18 -0.75 13.92 -14.13
CA ASP A 18 0.31 13.12 -13.49
C ASP A 18 0.10 13.09 -11.98
N THR A 19 -0.10 11.88 -11.46
CA THR A 19 -0.54 11.63 -10.08
C THR A 19 0.38 10.57 -9.47
N PRO A 20 0.89 10.77 -8.25
CA PRO A 20 1.77 9.79 -7.61
C PRO A 20 0.99 8.54 -7.18
N VAL A 21 1.73 7.43 -7.10
CA VAL A 21 1.31 6.18 -6.46
C VAL A 21 2.53 5.59 -5.76
N ASP A 22 2.36 5.02 -4.58
CA ASP A 22 3.43 4.29 -3.93
C ASP A 22 2.99 2.96 -3.36
N ILE A 23 3.97 2.08 -3.15
CA ILE A 23 3.83 0.84 -2.40
C ILE A 23 4.52 1.04 -1.06
N VAL A 24 3.78 0.83 0.02
CA VAL A 24 4.31 0.89 1.38
C VAL A 24 4.35 -0.48 2.03
N ALA A 25 5.32 -0.68 2.91
CA ALA A 25 5.41 -1.84 3.79
C ALA A 25 5.06 -1.45 5.23
N LEU A 26 4.24 -2.29 5.86
CA LEU A 26 3.86 -2.19 7.27
C LEU A 26 4.20 -3.51 7.96
N ASP A 27 4.74 -3.43 9.17
CA ASP A 27 5.09 -4.58 10.02
C ASP A 27 3.87 -5.16 10.78
N TYR A 28 2.67 -4.83 10.31
CA TYR A 28 1.38 -5.24 10.88
C TYR A 28 0.29 -5.18 9.80
N ASP A 29 -0.85 -5.79 10.07
CA ASP A 29 -2.05 -5.65 9.26
C ASP A 29 -2.80 -4.36 9.59
N TYR A 30 -2.76 -3.39 8.67
CA TYR A 30 -3.43 -2.10 8.81
C TYR A 30 -4.93 -2.24 9.04
N TRP A 31 -5.61 -3.10 8.26
CA TRP A 31 -7.07 -3.18 8.27
C TRP A 31 -7.55 -3.85 9.55
N TYR A 32 -6.85 -4.89 10.00
CA TYR A 32 -7.10 -5.47 11.33
C TYR A 32 -6.88 -4.44 12.44
N LYS A 33 -5.79 -3.65 12.41
CA LYS A 33 -5.53 -2.65 13.46
C LYS A 33 -6.55 -1.51 13.47
N LEU A 34 -7.05 -1.11 12.31
CA LEU A 34 -8.15 -0.15 12.22
C LEU A 34 -9.44 -0.75 12.80
N GLY A 35 -9.79 -1.98 12.42
CA GLY A 35 -10.96 -2.68 12.96
C GLY A 35 -10.87 -2.89 14.48
N GLU A 36 -9.67 -3.20 15.00
CA GLU A 36 -9.41 -3.32 16.45
C GLU A 36 -9.67 -1.99 17.16
N ALA A 37 -9.17 -0.88 16.61
CA ALA A 37 -9.33 0.45 17.17
C ALA A 37 -10.79 0.94 17.13
N ASP A 38 -11.53 0.58 16.08
CA ASP A 38 -12.93 0.95 15.89
C ASP A 38 -13.91 -0.02 16.56
N CYS A 39 -13.41 -1.03 17.30
CA CYS A 39 -14.21 -2.11 17.88
C CYS A 39 -15.13 -2.81 16.85
N ALA A 40 -14.64 -2.95 15.62
CA ALA A 40 -15.38 -3.41 14.45
C ALA A 40 -14.95 -4.81 13.95
N LEU A 41 -14.04 -5.48 14.66
CA LEU A 41 -13.62 -6.85 14.32
C LEU A 41 -14.74 -7.87 14.54
N GLU A 42 -14.82 -8.86 13.67
CA GLU A 42 -15.68 -10.02 13.87
C GLU A 42 -15.16 -10.93 15.00
N PRO A 43 -16.03 -11.66 15.71
CA PRO A 43 -15.59 -12.59 16.74
C PRO A 43 -14.64 -13.66 16.19
N GLY A 44 -13.40 -13.66 16.69
CA GLY A 44 -12.36 -14.60 16.27
C GLY A 44 -11.58 -14.19 15.02
N GLU A 45 -11.82 -12.98 14.51
CA GLU A 45 -10.98 -12.39 13.47
C GLU A 45 -9.53 -12.26 13.98
N THR A 46 -8.57 -12.57 13.11
CA THR A 46 -7.14 -12.49 13.37
C THR A 46 -6.47 -11.70 12.27
N PRO A 47 -5.38 -10.97 12.54
CA PRO A 47 -4.68 -10.21 11.50
C PRO A 47 -4.16 -11.12 10.39
N GLU A 48 -4.07 -10.57 9.18
CA GLU A 48 -3.42 -11.26 8.08
C GLU A 48 -1.96 -11.60 8.42
N PRO A 49 -1.48 -12.82 8.11
CA PRO A 49 -0.10 -13.20 8.34
C PRO A 49 0.86 -12.31 7.54
N LEU A 50 1.92 -11.84 8.20
CA LEU A 50 2.99 -11.09 7.55
C LEU A 50 3.67 -11.94 6.47
N GLY A 51 4.01 -11.29 5.36
CA GLY A 51 4.64 -11.93 4.21
C GLY A 51 6.15 -11.76 4.17
N GLN A 52 6.66 -11.54 2.95
CA GLN A 52 8.07 -11.37 2.67
C GLN A 52 8.69 -10.28 3.55
N GLY A 53 9.82 -10.59 4.18
CA GLY A 53 10.55 -9.65 5.04
C GLY A 53 9.85 -9.30 6.36
N GLY A 54 8.75 -9.96 6.71
CA GLY A 54 7.97 -9.62 7.90
C GLY A 54 7.08 -8.40 7.70
N PHE A 55 6.58 -8.18 6.48
CA PHE A 55 5.71 -7.05 6.15
C PHE A 55 4.46 -7.48 5.40
N LEU A 56 3.43 -6.63 5.46
CA LEU A 56 2.37 -6.54 4.47
C LEU A 56 2.58 -5.30 3.61
N TYR A 57 2.30 -5.45 2.32
CA TYR A 57 2.51 -4.42 1.30
C TYR A 57 1.17 -3.87 0.81
N TYR A 58 1.08 -2.56 0.68
CA TYR A 58 -0.15 -1.85 0.33
C TYR A 58 0.14 -0.80 -0.74
N ALA A 59 -0.81 -0.60 -1.65
CA ALA A 59 -0.77 0.50 -2.62
C ALA A 59 -1.47 1.73 -2.04
N ARG A 60 -0.89 2.92 -2.25
CA ARG A 60 -1.51 4.22 -1.95
C ARG A 60 -1.54 5.09 -3.18
N PHE A 61 -2.70 5.66 -3.43
CA PHE A 61 -2.98 6.63 -4.47
C PHE A 61 -3.32 7.99 -3.84
N ARG A 62 -4.16 8.00 -2.80
CA ARG A 62 -4.64 9.24 -2.17
C ARG A 62 -3.58 9.90 -1.30
N HIS A 63 -2.84 9.08 -0.54
CA HIS A 63 -1.82 9.52 0.41
C HIS A 63 -0.41 9.13 -0.05
N ALA A 64 -0.22 8.95 -1.35
CA ALA A 64 1.10 8.64 -1.89
C ALA A 64 2.11 9.73 -1.51
N LEU A 65 3.33 9.32 -1.16
CA LEU A 65 4.46 10.13 -0.68
C LEU A 65 4.30 10.72 0.73
N GLU A 66 3.13 10.62 1.36
CA GLU A 66 2.97 11.04 2.75
C GLU A 66 3.72 10.06 3.67
N THR A 67 4.48 10.59 4.63
CA THR A 67 5.24 9.80 5.62
C THR A 67 4.61 9.82 7.01
N SER A 68 3.51 10.56 7.19
CA SER A 68 2.77 10.62 8.44
C SER A 68 1.86 9.41 8.62
N GLU A 69 1.73 8.96 9.87
CA GLU A 69 0.71 7.98 10.26
C GLU A 69 -0.55 8.70 10.78
N PRO A 70 -1.76 8.11 10.61
CA PRO A 70 -2.06 6.87 9.90
C PRO A 70 -1.96 7.01 8.37
N THR A 71 -1.51 5.95 7.71
CA THR A 71 -1.15 5.98 6.29
C THR A 71 -2.33 5.84 5.31
N TRP A 72 -3.48 5.30 5.73
CA TRP A 72 -4.67 5.07 4.89
C TRP A 72 -4.39 4.46 3.51
N PRO A 73 -4.05 3.16 3.44
CA PRO A 73 -3.81 2.50 2.17
C PRO A 73 -5.10 2.39 1.33
N ASP A 74 -4.94 2.35 0.00
CA ASP A 74 -6.05 2.23 -0.95
C ASP A 74 -6.26 0.78 -1.43
N SER A 75 -5.53 -0.18 -0.84
CA SER A 75 -5.59 -1.61 -1.17
C SER A 75 -5.68 -2.50 0.07
N PRO A 76 -6.05 -3.79 -0.09
CA PRO A 76 -5.77 -4.84 0.89
C PRO A 76 -4.27 -4.98 1.18
N GLY A 77 -3.93 -5.72 2.23
CA GLY A 77 -2.57 -6.12 2.53
C GLY A 77 -2.13 -7.31 1.68
N TYR A 78 -0.93 -7.23 1.11
CA TYR A 78 -0.35 -8.28 0.28
C TYR A 78 0.94 -8.83 0.90
N SER A 79 1.21 -10.12 0.72
CA SER A 79 2.41 -10.77 1.27
C SER A 79 3.68 -10.49 0.47
N THR A 80 3.57 -9.92 -0.73
CA THR A 80 4.71 -9.56 -1.59
C THR A 80 4.54 -8.19 -2.25
N ILE A 81 5.66 -7.53 -2.55
CA ILE A 81 5.69 -6.26 -3.29
C ILE A 81 5.04 -6.44 -4.68
N ALA A 82 5.31 -7.57 -5.34
CA ALA A 82 4.81 -7.86 -6.68
C ALA A 82 3.27 -7.90 -6.73
N GLN A 83 2.62 -8.47 -5.71
CA GLN A 83 1.16 -8.46 -5.62
C GLN A 83 0.59 -7.06 -5.42
N ALA A 84 1.19 -6.25 -4.56
CA ALA A 84 0.76 -4.86 -4.34
C ALA A 84 0.93 -4.01 -5.61
N VAL A 85 2.04 -4.19 -6.34
CA VAL A 85 2.28 -3.56 -7.65
C VAL A 85 1.23 -4.00 -8.67
N ALA A 86 0.99 -5.30 -8.81
CA ALA A 86 0.00 -5.83 -9.75
C ALA A 86 -1.41 -5.32 -9.44
N HIS A 87 -1.76 -5.20 -8.15
CA HIS A 87 -3.01 -4.57 -7.74
C HIS A 87 -3.07 -3.11 -8.17
N ALA A 88 -2.04 -2.31 -7.86
CA ALA A 88 -1.98 -0.90 -8.26
C ALA A 88 -2.13 -0.73 -9.79
N GLU A 89 -1.41 -1.54 -10.57
CA GLU A 89 -1.48 -1.52 -12.05
C GLU A 89 -2.88 -1.89 -12.55
N SER A 90 -3.57 -2.83 -11.92
CA SER A 90 -4.95 -3.20 -12.29
C SER A 90 -5.98 -2.09 -12.05
N LYS A 91 -5.65 -1.09 -11.23
CA LYS A 91 -6.56 0.00 -10.85
C LYS A 91 -6.53 1.19 -11.81
N VAL A 92 -5.53 1.26 -12.69
CA VAL A 92 -5.32 2.40 -13.57
C VAL A 92 -5.40 2.02 -15.04
N THR A 93 -5.95 2.91 -15.85
CA THR A 93 -5.91 2.80 -17.31
C THR A 93 -4.70 3.57 -17.83
N GLY A 94 -3.88 2.96 -18.68
CA GLY A 94 -2.65 3.57 -19.23
C GLY A 94 -1.36 3.17 -18.50
N GLY A 95 -1.47 2.43 -17.39
CA GLY A 95 -0.33 1.88 -16.66
C GLY A 95 0.28 2.85 -15.63
N ILE A 96 1.23 2.33 -14.87
CA ILE A 96 2.01 3.08 -13.89
C ILE A 96 3.46 3.11 -14.37
N VAL A 97 4.05 4.30 -14.40
CA VAL A 97 5.49 4.47 -14.59
C VAL A 97 6.15 4.41 -13.23
N TRP A 98 6.72 3.26 -12.90
CA TRP A 98 7.45 3.07 -11.66
C TRP A 98 8.85 3.68 -11.75
N GLN A 99 9.29 4.34 -10.69
CA GLN A 99 10.67 4.79 -10.54
C GLN A 99 11.56 3.58 -10.24
N ASP A 100 12.75 3.58 -10.82
CA ASP A 100 13.79 2.64 -10.43
C ASP A 100 14.15 2.89 -8.97
N ALA A 101 14.36 1.81 -8.20
CA ALA A 101 14.89 1.94 -6.87
C ALA A 101 16.26 2.61 -6.97
N VAL A 102 16.39 3.83 -6.45
CA VAL A 102 17.71 4.45 -6.28
C VAL A 102 18.47 3.50 -5.36
N ALA A 103 19.52 2.86 -5.90
CA ALA A 103 20.38 1.99 -5.12
C ALA A 103 20.86 2.78 -3.89
N ALA A 104 20.49 2.29 -2.71
CA ALA A 104 20.98 2.80 -1.43
C ALA A 104 22.45 2.39 -1.23
#